data_AF-A0A4V0YJD8-F1
#
_entry.id   AF-A0A4V0YJD8-F1
#
_cell.length_a   1.000
_cell.length_b   1.000
_cell.length_c   1.000
_cell.angle_alpha   90.00
_cell.angle_beta   90.00
_cell.angle_gamma   90.00
#
_symmetry.space_group_name_H-M   'P 1'
#
loop_
_entity.id
_entity.type
_entity.pdbx_description
1 polymer ?
#
loop_
_entity_poly.entity_id
_entity_poly.type
_entity_poly.pdbx_seq_one_letter_code
_entity_poly.pdbx_strand_id
1 'polypeptide(L)'
;MRGHFPRRRDHLYKATFFILFVCLTSFNFSIDRLYLHIGKPYVELIKDSTFPVKWKTAIYPSEPPEVGSTWISSPVVITFDDPEYGFTLPKTIYGEVGYNKGKVDGISTSPMVETLPFFQTAKL
;
A
#
# COMPACT_ATOMS: atom_id res chain seq x y z
N MET A 1 1.96 -60.19 20.28
CA MET A 1 2.42 -58.79 20.10
C MET A 1 2.43 -58.47 18.61
N ARG A 2 1.42 -57.76 18.08
CA ARG A 2 1.40 -57.29 16.68
C ARG A 2 1.87 -55.84 16.66
N GLY A 3 3.05 -55.61 16.10
CA GLY A 3 3.60 -54.26 15.91
C GLY A 3 2.75 -53.46 14.94
N HIS A 4 2.19 -52.36 15.42
CA HIS A 4 1.44 -51.42 14.61
C HIS A 4 2.43 -50.45 13.95
N PHE A 5 2.82 -50.75 12.70
CA PHE A 5 3.57 -49.80 11.87
C PHE A 5 2.61 -48.75 11.30
N PRO A 6 2.87 -47.44 11.49
CA PRO A 6 2.03 -46.40 10.92
C PRO A 6 2.20 -46.35 9.40
N ARG A 7 1.08 -46.26 8.66
CA ARG A 7 1.05 -46.21 7.20
C ARG A 7 1.67 -44.89 6.73
N ARG A 8 2.83 -44.99 6.04
CA ARG A 8 3.56 -43.90 5.34
C ARG A 8 2.69 -42.95 4.50
N ARG A 9 1.50 -43.39 4.08
CA ARG A 9 0.55 -42.64 3.26
C ARG A 9 -0.18 -41.52 4.02
N ASP A 10 -0.38 -41.68 5.33
CA ASP A 10 -1.14 -40.74 6.16
C ASP A 10 -0.38 -39.43 6.43
N HIS A 11 0.96 -39.50 6.45
CA HIS A 11 1.83 -38.33 6.54
C HIS A 11 1.84 -37.49 5.26
N LEU A 12 1.71 -38.14 4.10
CA LEU A 12 1.67 -37.45 2.81
C LEU A 12 0.40 -36.61 2.70
N TYR A 13 -0.78 -37.18 3.00
CA TYR A 13 -2.05 -36.45 2.98
C TYR A 13 -2.09 -35.28 3.96
N LYS A 14 -1.53 -35.44 5.17
CA LYS A 14 -1.42 -34.35 6.15
C LYS A 14 -0.51 -33.23 5.68
N ALA A 15 0.64 -33.56 5.08
CA ALA A 15 1.55 -32.57 4.53
C ALA A 15 0.92 -31.82 3.34
N THR A 16 0.19 -32.51 2.46
CA THR A 16 -0.49 -31.86 1.33
C THR A 16 -1.60 -30.92 1.81
N PHE A 17 -2.40 -31.33 2.80
CA PHE A 17 -3.44 -30.48 3.39
C PHE A 17 -2.85 -29.24 4.06
N PHE A 18 -1.72 -29.40 4.75
CA PHE A 18 -1.02 -28.30 5.41
C PHE A 18 -0.46 -27.30 4.38
N ILE A 19 0.18 -27.77 3.31
CA ILE A 19 0.68 -26.91 2.23
C ILE A 19 -0.49 -26.20 1.52
N LEU A 20 -1.59 -26.91 1.24
CA LEU A 20 -2.78 -26.32 0.62
C LEU A 20 -3.39 -25.24 1.52
N PHE A 21 -3.47 -25.47 2.83
CA PHE A 21 -3.97 -24.51 3.80
C PHE A 21 -3.06 -23.27 3.91
N VAL A 22 -1.75 -23.46 3.93
CA VAL A 22 -0.77 -22.37 3.86
C VAL A 22 -0.92 -21.59 2.55
N CYS A 23 -1.05 -22.25 1.40
CA CYS A 23 -1.27 -21.56 0.11
C CYS A 23 -2.59 -20.77 0.10
N LEU A 24 -3.71 -21.39 0.51
CA LEU A 24 -5.02 -20.73 0.54
C LEU A 24 -5.05 -19.50 1.46
N THR A 25 -4.27 -19.52 2.55
CA THR A 25 -4.18 -18.36 3.47
C THR A 25 -3.18 -17.30 2.98
N SER A 26 -2.14 -17.68 2.24
CA SER A 26 -1.08 -16.75 1.79
C SER A 26 -1.40 -16.00 0.49
N PHE A 27 -2.47 -16.34 -0.23
CA PHE A 27 -2.91 -15.61 -1.43
C PHE A 27 -3.77 -14.36 -1.18
N ASN A 28 -4.06 -14.00 0.07
CA ASN A 28 -4.75 -12.74 0.38
C ASN A 28 -3.75 -11.57 0.49
N PHE A 29 -3.20 -11.15 -0.65
CA PHE A 29 -2.41 -9.92 -0.71
C PHE A 29 -3.36 -8.72 -0.59
N SER A 30 -3.50 -8.15 0.60
CA SER A 30 -4.21 -6.89 0.80
C SER A 30 -3.47 -5.79 0.04
N ILE A 31 -4.19 -4.99 -0.76
CA ILE A 31 -3.62 -3.82 -1.42
C ILE A 31 -3.45 -2.72 -0.37
N ASP A 32 -2.29 -2.05 -0.38
CA ASP A 32 -2.02 -0.97 0.54
C ASP A 32 -2.94 0.23 0.32
N ARG A 33 -3.18 0.98 1.39
CA ARG A 33 -4.00 2.19 1.38
C ARG A 33 -3.21 3.36 1.92
N LEU A 34 -3.41 4.51 1.28
CA LEU A 34 -2.78 5.79 1.63
C LEU A 34 -3.86 6.87 1.65
N TYR A 35 -3.97 7.58 2.76
CA TYR A 35 -4.99 8.63 2.97
C TYR A 35 -4.30 9.97 3.19
N LEU A 36 -4.56 10.93 2.31
CA LEU A 36 -3.89 12.23 2.32
C LEU A 36 -4.79 13.35 1.81
N HIS A 37 -4.52 14.58 2.24
CA HIS A 37 -5.04 15.80 1.62
C HIS A 37 -3.99 16.89 1.81
N ILE A 38 -4.08 17.98 1.05
CA ILE A 38 -3.13 19.09 1.22
C ILE A 38 -3.24 19.64 2.64
N GLY A 39 -2.09 19.77 3.31
CA GLY A 39 -2.00 20.23 4.69
C GLY A 39 -2.02 19.13 5.75
N LYS A 40 -2.33 17.88 5.39
CA LYS A 40 -2.31 16.75 6.34
C LYS A 40 -0.90 16.58 6.95
N PRO A 41 -0.75 16.54 8.28
CA PRO A 41 0.54 16.31 8.92
C PRO A 41 1.11 14.94 8.55
N TYR A 42 2.42 14.88 8.26
CA TYR A 42 3.12 13.63 7.92
C TYR A 42 2.91 12.53 8.98
N VAL A 43 2.91 12.90 10.26
CA VAL A 43 2.71 11.97 11.37
C VAL A 43 1.32 11.34 11.39
N GLU A 44 0.29 12.08 10.96
CA GLU A 44 -1.08 11.57 10.85
C GLU A 44 -1.23 10.68 9.62
N LEU A 45 -0.64 11.10 8.49
CA LEU A 45 -0.61 10.29 7.27
C LEU A 45 0.03 8.91 7.51
N ILE A 46 1.11 8.82 8.29
CA ILE A 46 1.72 7.54 8.67
C ILE A 46 0.76 6.67 9.48
N LYS A 47 0.00 7.27 10.39
CA LYS A 47 -0.88 6.55 11.32
C LYS A 47 -2.06 5.92 10.60
N ASP A 48 -2.60 6.61 9.60
CA ASP A 48 -3.83 6.19 8.92
C ASP A 48 -3.57 5.25 7.73
N SER A 49 -2.31 5.13 7.29
CA SER A 49 -1.94 4.41 6.07
C SER A 49 -1.41 3.01 6.37
N THR A 50 -1.78 2.04 5.52
CA THR A 50 -1.10 0.72 5.52
C THR A 50 0.12 0.72 4.61
N PHE A 51 0.19 1.65 3.65
CA PHE A 51 1.38 1.85 2.83
C PHE A 51 2.58 2.21 3.71
N PRO A 52 3.79 1.66 3.47
CA PRO A 52 4.97 1.85 4.31
C PRO A 52 5.62 3.23 4.12
N VAL A 53 4.89 4.31 4.42
CA VAL A 53 5.26 5.71 4.21
C VAL A 53 6.65 6.01 4.76
N LYS A 54 6.91 5.70 6.03
CA LYS A 54 8.20 5.97 6.68
C LYS A 54 9.41 5.43 5.92
N TRP A 55 9.32 4.20 5.44
CA TRP A 55 10.41 3.53 4.72
C TRP A 55 10.56 4.02 3.27
N LYS A 56 9.51 4.63 2.73
CA LYS A 56 9.46 5.14 1.35
C LYS A 56 9.69 6.65 1.28
N THR A 57 9.97 7.30 2.41
CA THR A 57 10.12 8.76 2.49
C THR A 57 11.58 9.18 2.45
N ALA A 58 11.90 10.08 1.53
CA ALA A 58 13.18 10.77 1.49
C ALA A 58 13.21 11.85 2.59
N ILE A 59 14.30 11.86 3.36
CA ILE A 59 14.59 12.88 4.37
C ILE A 59 15.75 13.70 3.84
N TYR A 60 15.54 15.01 3.70
CA TYR A 60 16.56 15.92 3.22
C TYR A 60 17.57 16.22 4.34
N PRO A 61 18.89 16.22 4.05
CA PRO A 61 19.92 16.51 5.05
C PRO A 61 19.96 18.02 5.34
N SER A 62 19.07 18.48 6.22
CA SER A 62 18.98 19.85 6.75
C SER A 62 19.02 19.84 8.29
N GLU A 63 19.08 21.03 8.90
CA GLU A 63 19.03 21.20 10.35
C GLU A 63 17.83 22.08 10.75
N PRO A 64 16.72 21.50 11.25
CA PRO A 64 16.48 20.06 11.47
C PRO A 64 16.22 19.30 10.16
N PRO A 65 16.32 17.95 10.15
CA PRO A 65 16.03 17.14 8.96
C PRO A 65 14.60 17.37 8.45
N GLU A 66 14.47 17.61 7.16
CA GLU A 66 13.18 17.89 6.54
C GLU A 66 12.61 16.65 5.86
N VAL A 67 11.33 16.38 6.12
CA VAL A 67 10.58 15.36 5.40
C VAL A 67 10.31 15.89 3.99
N GLY A 68 10.88 15.26 2.97
CA GLY A 68 10.80 15.73 1.59
C GLY A 68 9.65 15.11 0.82
N SER A 69 9.72 13.80 0.56
CA SER A 69 8.77 13.14 -0.36
C SER A 69 8.62 11.65 -0.09
N THR A 70 7.42 11.11 -0.13
CA THR A 70 7.17 9.65 -0.12
C THR A 70 7.03 9.13 -1.54
N TRP A 71 7.86 8.16 -1.92
CA TRP A 71 7.86 7.57 -3.26
C TRP A 71 7.02 6.31 -3.33
N ILE A 72 6.03 6.33 -4.22
CA ILE A 72 5.15 5.21 -4.51
C ILE A 72 5.80 4.35 -5.59
N SER A 73 6.09 3.10 -5.23
CA SER A 73 6.81 2.12 -6.07
C SER A 73 6.20 0.71 -5.97
N SER A 74 5.05 0.57 -5.31
CA SER A 74 4.27 -0.66 -5.20
C SER A 74 2.78 -0.32 -5.22
N PRO A 75 1.92 -1.26 -5.61
CA PRO A 75 0.47 -1.07 -5.65
C PRO A 75 -0.12 -0.44 -4.38
N VAL A 76 -0.77 0.72 -4.53
CA VAL A 76 -1.48 1.40 -3.46
C VAL A 76 -2.78 2.01 -3.99
N VAL A 77 -3.83 1.98 -3.18
CA VAL A 77 -5.05 2.77 -3.39
C VAL A 77 -4.90 4.06 -2.61
N ILE A 78 -4.89 5.19 -3.31
CA ILE A 78 -4.71 6.52 -2.72
C ILE A 78 -6.07 7.17 -2.60
N THR A 79 -6.42 7.57 -1.38
CA THR A 79 -7.63 8.34 -1.09
C THR A 79 -7.21 9.76 -0.73
N PHE A 80 -7.64 10.71 -1.54
CA PHE A 80 -7.57 12.11 -1.18
C PHE A 80 -8.69 12.39 -0.17
N ASP A 81 -8.40 12.44 1.14
CA ASP A 81 -9.38 12.43 2.24
C ASP A 81 -9.82 13.85 2.66
N ASP A 82 -9.85 14.77 1.71
CA ASP A 82 -10.37 16.13 1.91
C ASP A 82 -11.91 16.12 2.03
N PRO A 83 -12.50 16.86 2.99
CA PRO A 83 -13.94 16.84 3.21
C PRO A 83 -14.77 17.47 2.08
N GLU A 84 -14.20 18.37 1.28
CA GLU A 84 -14.90 19.09 0.21
C GLU A 84 -14.52 18.57 -1.19
N TYR A 85 -13.24 18.27 -1.39
CA TYR A 85 -12.66 17.88 -2.69
C TYR A 85 -12.11 16.45 -2.69
N GLY A 86 -12.60 15.58 -1.80
CA GLY A 86 -12.09 14.22 -1.66
C GLY A 86 -12.35 13.32 -2.87
N PHE A 87 -11.40 12.43 -3.17
CA PHE A 87 -11.52 11.44 -4.24
C PHE A 87 -10.67 10.19 -3.95
N THR A 88 -10.85 9.12 -4.72
CA THR A 88 -10.00 7.93 -4.63
C THR A 88 -9.46 7.60 -6.01
N LEU A 89 -8.14 7.51 -6.10
CA LEU A 89 -7.47 7.06 -7.31
C LEU A 89 -7.60 5.54 -7.44
N PRO A 90 -7.73 5.01 -8.66
CA PRO A 90 -7.50 3.60 -8.90
C PRO A 90 -6.09 3.20 -8.50
N LYS A 91 -5.84 1.89 -8.47
CA LYS A 91 -4.56 1.31 -8.06
C LYS A 91 -3.39 2.02 -8.77
N THR A 92 -2.57 2.69 -7.97
CA THR A 92 -1.42 3.48 -8.42
C THR A 92 -0.14 2.72 -8.09
N ILE A 93 0.82 2.73 -9.01
CA ILE A 93 2.12 2.05 -8.84
C ILE A 93 3.27 3.05 -8.82
N TYR A 94 3.16 4.15 -9.56
CA TYR A 94 4.17 5.20 -9.62
C TYR A 94 3.58 6.56 -9.24
N GLY A 95 4.22 7.21 -8.29
CA GLY A 95 3.86 8.54 -7.84
C GLY A 95 4.69 8.99 -6.66
N GLU A 96 4.38 10.17 -6.18
CA GLU A 96 5.09 10.87 -5.12
C GLU A 96 4.09 11.68 -4.31
N VAL A 97 4.20 11.61 -2.98
CA VAL A 97 3.57 12.57 -2.08
C VAL A 97 4.66 13.53 -1.62
N GLY A 98 4.50 14.80 -1.96
CA GLY A 98 5.40 15.86 -1.52
C GLY A 98 5.04 16.35 -0.12
N TYR A 99 6.04 16.86 0.59
CA TYR A 99 5.85 17.51 1.87
C TYR A 99 6.58 18.86 1.92
N ASN A 100 5.91 19.83 2.55
CA ASN A 100 6.49 21.10 2.93
C ASN A 100 6.24 21.34 4.41
N LYS A 101 7.29 21.61 5.19
CA LYS A 101 7.23 21.81 6.65
C LYS A 101 6.48 20.67 7.37
N GLY A 102 6.71 19.43 6.93
CA GLY A 102 6.11 18.23 7.53
C GLY A 102 4.62 18.04 7.27
N LYS A 103 4.07 18.73 6.27
CA LYS A 103 2.67 18.59 5.82
C LYS A 103 2.63 18.26 4.33
N VAL A 104 1.64 17.49 3.91
CA VAL A 104 1.42 17.19 2.49
C VAL A 104 1.22 18.50 1.71
N ASP A 105 2.00 18.71 0.66
CA ASP A 105 1.89 19.89 -0.21
C ASP A 105 1.44 19.55 -1.63
N GLY A 106 1.52 18.27 -2.01
CA GLY A 106 1.08 17.79 -3.30
C GLY A 106 1.14 16.28 -3.42
N ILE A 107 0.48 15.80 -4.47
CA ILE A 107 0.65 14.44 -4.97
C ILE A 107 0.83 14.51 -6.48
N SER A 108 1.85 13.79 -6.98
CA SER A 108 2.05 13.58 -8.41
C SER A 108 2.00 12.09 -8.68
N THR A 109 1.15 11.64 -9.59
CA THR A 109 1.10 10.24 -10.02
C THR A 109 1.42 10.16 -11.50
N SER A 110 2.03 9.05 -11.93
CA SER A 110 2.15 8.81 -13.36
C SER A 110 0.76 8.63 -13.96
N PRO A 111 0.54 8.96 -15.25
CA PRO A 111 -0.69 8.59 -15.94
C PRO A 111 -0.95 7.09 -15.71
N MET A 112 -2.19 6.81 -15.40
CA MET A 112 -2.63 5.52 -14.87
C MET A 112 -2.21 4.36 -15.77
N VAL A 113 -1.89 3.22 -15.15
CA VAL A 113 -1.56 1.97 -15.84
C VAL A 113 -2.72 1.50 -16.73
N GLU A 114 -3.95 1.95 -16.44
CA GLU A 114 -5.14 1.79 -17.27
C GLU A 114 -5.70 3.15 -17.70
N THR A 115 -6.07 3.26 -18.97
CA THR A 115 -6.63 4.49 -19.54
C THR A 115 -8.03 4.76 -18.95
N LEU A 116 -8.22 5.90 -18.29
CA LEU A 116 -9.57 6.37 -17.98
C LEU A 116 -10.23 6.96 -19.23
N PRO A 117 -11.52 6.70 -19.46
CA PRO A 117 -12.29 7.44 -20.45
C PRO A 117 -12.27 8.94 -20.16
N PHE A 118 -12.16 9.77 -21.20
CA PHE A 118 -12.03 11.23 -21.12
C PHE A 118 -13.05 11.92 -20.19
N PHE A 119 -14.29 11.44 -20.16
CA PHE A 119 -15.36 12.02 -19.32
C PHE A 119 -15.12 11.87 -17.81
N GLN A 120 -14.29 10.93 -17.40
CA GLN A 120 -13.92 10.72 -16.00
C GLN A 120 -12.69 11.58 -15.65
N THR A 121 -11.74 11.68 -16.58
CA THR A 121 -10.56 12.54 -16.43
C THR A 121 -10.93 14.02 -16.31
N ALA A 122 -11.88 14.51 -17.12
CA ALA A 122 -12.26 15.92 -17.13
C ALA A 122 -13.07 16.38 -15.90
N LYS A 123 -13.35 15.48 -14.95
CA LYS A 123 -14.08 15.76 -13.71
C LYS A 123 -13.19 15.75 -12.46
N LEU A 124 -11.91 15.40 -12.63
CA LEU A 124 -10.86 15.52 -11.61
C LEU A 124 -10.23 16.91 -11.73
#